data_AF-A0A976SJR5-F1
#
_entry.id   AF-A0A976SJR5-F1
#
_cell.length_a   1.000
_cell.length_b   1.000
_cell.length_c   1.000
_cell.angle_alpha   90.00
_cell.angle_beta   90.00
_cell.angle_gamma   90.00
#
_symmetry.space_group_name_H-M   'P 1'
#
loop_
_entity.id
_entity.type
_entity.pdbx_description
1 polymer ?
#
loop_
_entity_poly.entity_id
_entity_poly.type
_entity_poly.pdbx_seq_one_letter_code
_entity_poly.pdbx_strand_id
1 'polypeptide(L)'
;MSYVQTIGWDDYFVPPALQLFSDGCYFIFNCGENSQRFRLSNKLGLAKIRYIFLTNLSAHSFSGLPSFILSLDGCNTSHVTIFGPNPIKKVLDELLNTFHELKIEVTVHEIDGTEKKQLLKSNSLTISGLCYHSKSNSNFTVYPIYTKNVGYLVEFDDVPGIFNPELAKEYGVAKGPDFGRLKKGFDVTLPDGSVLKSNQVCEDPTPGNQILILDHKEDLSSMVNVDYSDCLSKELDETESDSLDTIELDFSLEGPKLTFLGTGCSVPSVYRNVSAILVQIYENHSILLDAGEGTVLQLLYTCKDFDEFVNKILSIKVVFISHSHADHHLGLYYILALQKKFKKDYSEPTLIICSDVVLTWLETYNDNICKLDYKCMILTEDTETLIRFGISQLRLVFFKVDHIFDSFGIRLIHEEVGSIVYSGDTRPSENLMTHSENADILIHEATFTDDYSENAIKTFHTTISEAVDIGRLT
;
A
#
# COMPACT_ATOMS: atom_id res chain seq x y z
N MET A 1 -0.05 -7.00 27.25
CA MET A 1 -1.08 -7.70 26.46
C MET A 1 -0.61 -7.68 25.03
N SER A 2 -0.59 -8.84 24.38
CA SER A 2 -0.18 -8.98 22.98
C SER A 2 -1.33 -9.55 22.18
N TYR A 3 -1.49 -9.11 20.93
CA TYR A 3 -2.57 -9.59 20.06
C TYR A 3 -2.16 -9.51 18.59
N VAL A 4 -2.77 -10.37 17.78
CA VAL A 4 -2.65 -10.36 16.33
C VAL A 4 -3.96 -9.86 15.74
N GLN A 5 -3.89 -9.06 14.69
CA GLN A 5 -5.05 -8.58 13.96
C GLN A 5 -4.77 -8.60 12.47
N THR A 6 -5.72 -9.10 11.68
CA THR A 6 -5.71 -8.97 10.22
C THR A 6 -5.98 -7.52 9.83
N ILE A 7 -5.14 -6.97 8.97
CA ILE A 7 -5.24 -5.58 8.48
C ILE A 7 -5.29 -5.50 6.95
N GLY A 8 -5.33 -6.66 6.28
CA GLY A 8 -5.57 -6.83 4.86
C GLY A 8 -5.87 -8.29 4.58
N TRP A 9 -6.74 -8.56 3.61
CA TRP A 9 -7.26 -9.91 3.34
C TRP A 9 -7.64 -10.16 1.89
N ASP A 10 -7.63 -9.13 1.04
CA ASP A 10 -8.10 -9.21 -0.34
C ASP A 10 -7.10 -8.53 -1.27
N ASP A 11 -6.74 -9.21 -2.36
CA ASP A 11 -5.75 -8.76 -3.31
C ASP A 11 -6.01 -7.35 -3.85
N TYR A 12 -7.27 -6.95 -4.02
CA TYR A 12 -7.65 -5.71 -4.72
C TYR A 12 -8.08 -4.59 -3.77
N PHE A 13 -8.62 -4.92 -2.59
CA PHE A 13 -9.04 -3.91 -1.60
C PHE A 13 -7.90 -3.47 -0.70
N VAL A 14 -7.35 -4.43 0.06
CA VAL A 14 -6.23 -4.25 0.97
C VAL A 14 -5.50 -5.60 0.99
N PRO A 15 -4.35 -5.70 0.30
CA PRO A 15 -3.63 -6.95 0.15
C PRO A 15 -3.33 -7.63 1.49
N PRO A 16 -3.19 -8.97 1.54
CA PRO A 16 -2.98 -9.72 2.77
C PRO A 16 -1.88 -9.16 3.66
N ALA A 17 -2.26 -8.73 4.87
CA ALA A 17 -1.36 -8.12 5.84
C ALA A 17 -1.82 -8.39 7.27
N LEU A 18 -0.86 -8.54 8.18
CA LEU A 18 -1.09 -8.76 9.61
C LEU A 18 -0.42 -7.67 10.42
N GLN A 19 -1.04 -7.30 11.55
CA GLN A 19 -0.33 -6.59 12.61
C GLN A 19 -0.28 -7.44 13.87
N LEU A 20 0.88 -7.44 14.51
CA LEU A 20 1.07 -7.92 15.86
C LEU A 20 1.35 -6.71 16.75
N PHE A 21 0.66 -6.61 17.87
CA PHE A 21 1.00 -5.67 18.93
C PHE A 21 1.66 -6.44 20.08
N SER A 22 2.88 -6.05 20.45
CA SER A 22 3.58 -6.55 21.64
C SER A 22 4.55 -5.47 22.13
N ASP A 23 4.92 -5.50 23.42
CA ASP A 23 5.89 -4.56 24.00
C ASP A 23 5.62 -3.06 23.71
N GLY A 24 4.35 -2.71 23.53
CA GLY A 24 3.94 -1.33 23.26
C GLY A 24 4.15 -0.84 21.83
N CYS A 25 4.60 -1.69 20.90
CA CYS A 25 4.81 -1.36 19.49
C CYS A 25 4.05 -2.31 18.55
N TYR A 26 3.91 -1.88 17.29
CA TYR A 26 3.33 -2.67 16.20
C TYR A 26 4.43 -3.27 15.31
N PHE A 27 4.24 -4.54 15.00
CA PHE A 27 4.99 -5.32 14.02
C PHE A 27 4.04 -5.57 12.84
N ILE A 28 4.40 -5.10 11.67
CA ILE A 28 3.57 -5.21 10.46
C ILE A 28 4.16 -6.31 9.57
N PHE A 29 3.32 -7.23 9.12
CA PHE A 29 3.70 -8.26 8.16
C PHE A 29 2.99 -7.99 6.84
N ASN A 30 3.77 -7.74 5.79
CA ASN A 30 3.37 -7.21 4.48
C ASN A 30 2.76 -5.81 4.50
N CYS A 31 2.89 -5.11 3.38
CA CYS A 31 2.43 -3.74 3.21
C CYS A 31 2.10 -3.49 1.72
N GLY A 32 1.00 -4.08 1.25
CA GLY A 32 0.48 -3.81 -0.09
C GLY A 32 -0.19 -2.45 -0.22
N GLU A 33 -0.57 -2.11 -1.45
CA GLU A 33 -1.28 -0.86 -1.76
C GLU A 33 -2.46 -0.62 -0.80
N ASN A 34 -2.72 0.64 -0.47
CA ASN A 34 -3.86 1.07 0.36
C ASN A 34 -3.75 0.68 1.85
N SER A 35 -2.66 0.05 2.29
CA SER A 35 -2.39 -0.28 3.70
C SER A 35 -2.45 0.95 4.61
N GLN A 36 -1.89 2.09 4.18
CA GLN A 36 -1.93 3.34 4.96
C GLN A 36 -3.36 3.87 5.14
N ARG A 37 -4.15 3.92 4.07
CA ARG A 37 -5.50 4.47 4.08
C ARG A 37 -6.46 3.56 4.83
N PHE A 38 -6.30 2.24 4.73
CA PHE A 38 -7.05 1.29 5.55
C PHE A 38 -6.83 1.56 7.04
N ARG A 39 -5.58 1.77 7.46
CA ARG A 39 -5.25 2.08 8.86
C ARG A 39 -5.89 3.41 9.31
N LEU A 40 -5.78 4.46 8.50
CA LEU A 40 -6.41 5.75 8.78
C LEU A 40 -7.92 5.61 8.95
N SER A 41 -8.58 4.89 8.03
CA SER A 41 -10.03 4.67 8.03
C SER A 41 -10.51 3.88 9.25
N ASN A 42 -9.68 2.95 9.73
CA ASN A 42 -9.97 2.11 10.90
C ASN A 42 -9.39 2.67 12.21
N LYS A 43 -8.89 3.92 12.22
CA LYS A 43 -8.29 4.56 13.39
C LYS A 43 -7.14 3.76 14.02
N LEU A 44 -6.40 3.01 13.18
CA LEU A 44 -5.22 2.27 13.59
C LEU A 44 -3.99 3.19 13.55
N GLY A 45 -3.45 3.51 14.73
CA GLY A 45 -2.32 4.43 14.85
C GLY A 45 -1.04 3.96 14.14
N LEU A 46 -0.28 4.92 13.62
CA LEU A 46 1.00 4.72 12.93
C LEU A 46 2.23 4.92 13.85
N ALA A 47 2.13 5.81 14.84
CA ALA A 47 3.25 6.25 15.68
C ALA A 47 3.99 5.14 16.47
N LYS A 48 3.37 3.97 16.64
CA LYS A 48 3.92 2.82 17.37
C LYS A 48 4.51 1.74 16.45
N ILE A 49 4.47 1.93 15.13
CA ILE A 49 5.06 0.99 14.17
C ILE A 49 6.58 1.13 14.22
N ARG A 50 7.28 0.01 14.43
CA ARG A 50 8.76 -0.02 14.50
C ARG A 50 9.37 -1.05 13.58
N TYR A 51 8.61 -2.10 13.26
CA TYR A 51 9.11 -3.24 12.51
C TYR A 51 8.12 -3.59 11.39
N ILE A 52 8.64 -3.75 10.18
CA ILE A 52 7.91 -4.24 9.02
C ILE A 52 8.62 -5.49 8.50
N PHE A 53 7.87 -6.54 8.18
CA PHE A 53 8.38 -7.83 7.73
C PHE A 53 7.68 -8.19 6.42
N LEU A 54 8.42 -8.25 5.31
CA LEU A 54 7.87 -8.65 4.02
C LEU A 54 8.10 -10.13 3.77
N THR A 55 7.04 -10.84 3.40
CA THR A 55 7.10 -12.28 3.08
C THR A 55 7.66 -12.53 1.69
N ASN A 56 7.52 -11.59 0.76
CA ASN A 56 8.13 -11.64 -0.57
C ASN A 56 8.26 -10.22 -1.15
N LEU A 57 8.82 -10.10 -2.35
CA LEU A 57 8.74 -8.88 -3.16
C LEU A 57 7.75 -9.12 -4.30
N SER A 58 6.51 -8.73 -4.06
CA SER A 58 5.44 -8.76 -5.06
C SER A 58 4.59 -7.49 -4.94
N ALA A 59 3.72 -7.25 -5.92
CA ALA A 59 2.79 -6.14 -5.85
C ALA A 59 1.94 -6.17 -4.57
N HIS A 60 1.49 -7.36 -4.12
CA HIS A 60 0.62 -7.49 -2.96
C HIS A 60 1.35 -7.25 -1.63
N SER A 61 2.62 -7.61 -1.52
CA SER A 61 3.35 -7.50 -0.25
C SER A 61 4.12 -6.18 -0.10
N PHE A 62 4.50 -5.54 -1.21
CA PHE A 62 5.47 -4.44 -1.21
C PHE A 62 4.92 -3.11 -1.75
N SER A 63 3.94 -3.09 -2.66
CA SER A 63 3.65 -1.86 -3.44
C SER A 63 3.22 -0.66 -2.60
N GLY A 64 2.61 -0.88 -1.43
CA GLY A 64 2.23 0.19 -0.51
C GLY A 64 3.33 0.59 0.47
N LEU A 65 4.47 -0.10 0.51
CA LEU A 65 5.54 0.21 1.45
C LEU A 65 6.13 1.63 1.26
N PRO A 66 6.42 2.11 0.04
CA PRO A 66 6.97 3.45 -0.15
C PRO A 66 6.05 4.56 0.39
N SER A 67 4.74 4.48 0.11
CA SER A 67 3.77 5.45 0.64
C SER A 67 3.59 5.31 2.15
N PHE A 68 3.64 4.08 2.67
CA PHE A 68 3.54 3.82 4.10
C PHE A 68 4.69 4.48 4.85
N ILE A 69 5.90 4.46 4.29
CA ILE A 69 7.07 5.16 4.85
C ILE A 69 6.87 6.68 4.82
N LEU A 70 6.34 7.26 3.74
CA LEU A 70 5.98 8.68 3.68
C LEU A 70 4.97 9.05 4.79
N SER A 71 3.96 8.20 5.01
CA SER A 71 3.00 8.38 6.11
C SER A 71 3.63 8.25 7.50
N LEU A 72 4.60 7.35 7.68
CA LEU A 72 5.35 7.22 8.94
C LEU A 72 6.21 8.46 9.22
N ASP A 73 6.86 8.99 8.18
CA ASP A 73 7.66 10.22 8.22
C ASP A 73 6.79 11.43 8.59
N GLY A 74 5.63 11.59 7.93
CA GLY A 74 4.65 12.63 8.24
C GLY A 74 4.09 12.55 9.67
N CYS A 75 4.10 11.37 10.29
CA CYS A 75 3.78 11.17 11.71
C CYS A 75 4.94 11.44 12.66
N ASN A 76 6.08 11.94 12.18
CA ASN A 76 7.33 12.15 12.92
C ASN A 76 7.87 10.86 13.56
N THR A 77 7.70 9.71 12.88
CA THR A 77 8.36 8.47 13.30
C THR A 77 9.85 8.61 13.00
N SER A 78 10.70 8.53 14.02
CA SER A 78 12.14 8.75 13.84
C SER A 78 12.84 7.60 13.12
N HIS A 79 12.32 6.38 13.26
CA HIS A 79 12.99 5.17 12.79
C HIS A 79 12.01 4.03 12.50
N VAL A 80 12.25 3.28 11.44
CA VAL A 80 11.61 1.99 11.13
C VAL A 80 12.63 0.96 10.67
N THR A 81 12.52 -0.27 11.16
CA THR A 81 13.31 -1.40 10.70
C THR A 81 12.46 -2.31 9.81
N ILE A 82 13.00 -2.64 8.63
CA ILE A 82 12.33 -3.46 7.62
C ILE A 82 13.12 -4.74 7.41
N PHE A 83 12.44 -5.86 7.46
CA PHE A 83 12.97 -7.19 7.14
C PHE A 83 12.29 -7.70 5.87
N GLY A 84 13.04 -8.35 4.99
CA GLY A 84 12.47 -8.91 3.77
C GLY A 84 13.49 -9.71 2.97
N PRO A 85 13.07 -10.35 1.86
CA PRO A 85 13.99 -11.08 1.00
C PRO A 85 14.94 -10.13 0.26
N ASN A 86 16.16 -10.59 -0.02
CA ASN A 86 17.02 -9.96 -1.02
C ASN A 86 16.31 -9.87 -2.39
N PRO A 87 16.36 -8.72 -3.10
CA PRO A 87 17.17 -7.52 -2.86
C PRO A 87 16.40 -6.31 -2.30
N ILE A 88 15.51 -6.49 -1.32
CA ILE A 88 14.62 -5.42 -0.81
C ILE A 88 15.37 -4.11 -0.49
N LYS A 89 16.61 -4.19 0.02
CA LYS A 89 17.37 -2.98 0.36
C LYS A 89 17.64 -2.13 -0.87
N LYS A 90 18.18 -2.74 -1.94
CA LYS A 90 18.49 -2.03 -3.19
C LYS A 90 17.21 -1.39 -3.77
N VAL A 91 16.13 -2.16 -3.84
CA VAL A 91 14.86 -1.70 -4.43
C VAL A 91 14.28 -0.54 -3.63
N LEU A 92 14.25 -0.66 -2.30
CA LEU A 92 13.68 0.37 -1.46
C LEU A 92 14.54 1.65 -1.47
N ASP A 93 15.87 1.52 -1.44
CA ASP A 93 16.78 2.67 -1.56
C ASP A 93 16.53 3.42 -2.89
N GLU A 94 16.45 2.71 -4.02
CA GLU A 94 16.15 3.31 -5.33
C GLU A 94 14.81 4.05 -5.36
N LEU A 95 13.75 3.46 -4.80
CA LEU A 95 12.42 4.08 -4.75
C LEU A 95 12.39 5.29 -3.81
N LEU A 96 12.94 5.18 -2.60
CA LEU A 96 12.93 6.28 -1.63
C LEU A 96 13.80 7.45 -2.07
N ASN A 97 14.84 7.23 -2.87
CA ASN A 97 15.66 8.30 -3.45
C ASN A 97 14.89 9.18 -4.44
N THR A 98 13.74 8.71 -4.95
CA THR A 98 12.84 9.53 -5.79
C THR A 98 11.96 10.48 -4.96
N PHE A 99 11.91 10.28 -3.63
CA PHE A 99 11.19 11.17 -2.72
C PHE A 99 12.14 12.23 -2.15
N HIS A 100 11.72 13.49 -2.17
CA HIS A 100 12.49 14.57 -1.58
C HIS A 100 12.38 14.55 -0.03
N GLU A 101 13.54 14.61 0.65
CA GLU A 101 13.68 14.95 2.08
C GLU A 101 12.94 14.09 3.12
N LEU A 102 13.10 12.76 3.09
CA LEU A 102 12.68 11.90 4.21
C LEU A 102 13.51 12.17 5.48
N LYS A 103 12.85 12.33 6.63
CA LYS A 103 13.50 12.51 7.95
C LYS A 103 13.60 11.21 8.74
N ILE A 104 12.72 10.26 8.46
CA ILE A 104 12.69 8.92 9.07
C ILE A 104 13.95 8.14 8.70
N GLU A 105 14.60 7.55 9.71
CA GLU A 105 15.65 6.57 9.49
C GLU A 105 15.03 5.22 9.08
N VAL A 106 15.43 4.69 7.92
CA VAL A 106 14.98 3.39 7.43
C VAL A 106 16.15 2.41 7.47
N THR A 107 16.07 1.41 8.34
CA THR A 107 17.06 0.31 8.38
C THR A 107 16.48 -0.93 7.73
N VAL A 108 17.21 -1.52 6.78
CA VAL A 108 16.77 -2.72 6.06
C VAL A 108 17.67 -3.91 6.36
N HIS A 109 17.06 -5.06 6.67
CA HIS A 109 17.72 -6.34 6.88
C HIS A 109 17.22 -7.39 5.88
N GLU A 110 18.13 -7.86 5.03
CA GLU A 110 17.82 -8.87 4.02
C GLU A 110 17.93 -10.30 4.59
N ILE A 111 17.10 -11.19 4.05
CA ILE A 111 17.00 -12.60 4.44
C ILE A 111 17.19 -13.45 3.19
N ASP A 112 18.25 -14.27 3.18
CA ASP A 112 18.76 -14.90 1.95
C ASP A 112 18.86 -16.42 2.05
N GLY A 113 18.93 -16.94 3.28
CA GLY A 113 19.22 -18.33 3.62
C GLY A 113 17.98 -19.12 4.05
N THR A 114 18.04 -20.44 3.85
CA THR A 114 16.98 -21.39 4.23
C THR A 114 17.04 -21.82 5.69
N GLU A 115 18.09 -21.43 6.41
CA GLU A 115 18.24 -21.72 7.84
C GLU A 115 17.47 -20.70 8.69
N LYS A 116 16.80 -21.18 9.74
CA LYS A 116 16.13 -20.32 10.73
C LYS A 116 17.18 -19.40 11.36
N LYS A 117 17.03 -18.10 11.15
CA LYS A 117 17.87 -17.06 11.75
C LYS A 117 17.04 -16.19 12.67
N GLN A 118 17.51 -15.97 13.90
CA GLN A 118 16.92 -14.96 14.78
C GLN A 118 17.15 -13.57 14.20
N LEU A 119 16.07 -12.84 13.93
CA LEU A 119 16.09 -11.50 13.36
C LEU A 119 15.95 -10.42 14.45
N LEU A 120 15.11 -10.70 15.45
CA LEU A 120 14.79 -9.75 16.50
C LEU A 120 14.52 -10.49 17.81
N LYS A 121 15.06 -9.97 18.92
CA LYS A 121 14.64 -10.33 20.28
C LYS A 121 14.13 -9.07 20.97
N SER A 122 12.88 -9.12 21.41
CA SER A 122 12.24 -8.10 22.24
C SER A 122 12.16 -8.57 23.69
N ASN A 123 11.39 -7.87 24.52
CA ASN A 123 11.22 -8.23 25.93
C ASN A 123 10.27 -9.41 26.14
N SER A 124 9.37 -9.65 25.18
CA SER A 124 8.30 -10.65 25.29
C SER A 124 8.27 -11.67 24.16
N LEU A 125 9.03 -11.45 23.08
CA LEU A 125 9.04 -12.33 21.92
C LEU A 125 10.37 -12.33 21.17
N THR A 126 10.58 -13.40 20.41
CA THR A 126 11.66 -13.59 19.44
C THR A 126 11.04 -13.77 18.06
N ILE A 127 11.55 -13.06 17.05
CA ILE A 127 11.17 -13.27 15.65
C ILE A 127 12.36 -13.86 14.91
N SER A 128 12.13 -15.02 14.28
CA SER A 128 13.09 -15.67 13.39
C SER A 128 12.54 -15.69 11.96
N GLY A 129 13.43 -15.61 10.98
CA GLY A 129 13.10 -15.72 9.55
C GLY A 129 13.86 -16.84 8.86
N LEU A 130 13.26 -17.41 7.83
CA LEU A 130 13.93 -18.30 6.88
C LEU A 130 13.34 -18.16 5.48
N CYS A 131 14.19 -18.34 4.47
CA CYS A 131 13.73 -18.44 3.10
C CYS A 131 13.17 -19.84 2.81
N TYR A 132 12.07 -19.89 2.07
CA TYR A 132 11.54 -21.13 1.49
C TYR A 132 11.10 -20.90 0.05
N HIS A 133 11.01 -21.98 -0.70
CA HIS A 133 10.49 -21.97 -2.07
C HIS A 133 9.04 -22.43 -2.03
N SER A 134 8.12 -21.63 -2.57
CA SER A 134 6.79 -22.12 -2.93
C SER A 134 6.88 -22.68 -4.34
N LYS A 135 6.56 -23.96 -4.52
CA LYS A 135 6.35 -24.53 -5.86
C LYS A 135 5.04 -23.95 -6.37
N SER A 136 5.06 -23.03 -7.33
CA SER A 136 3.86 -22.59 -8.03
C SER A 136 3.82 -23.22 -9.42
N ASN A 137 2.95 -24.20 -9.63
CA ASN A 137 2.62 -24.75 -10.94
C ASN A 137 1.44 -24.03 -11.62
N SER A 138 1.00 -22.86 -11.11
CA SER A 138 -0.16 -22.15 -11.66
C SER A 138 0.22 -21.10 -12.71
N ASN A 139 -0.37 -21.19 -13.90
CA ASN A 139 -0.26 -20.23 -15.01
C ASN A 139 -0.89 -18.84 -14.69
N PHE A 140 -1.23 -18.54 -13.43
CA PHE A 140 -2.16 -17.48 -13.05
C PHE A 140 -1.55 -16.29 -12.30
N THR A 141 -0.22 -16.20 -12.19
CA THR A 141 0.40 -15.04 -11.54
C THR A 141 1.47 -14.40 -12.38
N VAL A 142 1.39 -13.08 -12.45
CA VAL A 142 2.45 -12.17 -12.88
C VAL A 142 3.67 -12.45 -11.99
N TYR A 143 4.60 -13.27 -12.49
CA TYR A 143 5.67 -13.84 -11.68
C TYR A 143 6.60 -12.73 -11.16
N PRO A 144 6.85 -12.66 -9.84
CA PRO A 144 7.90 -11.80 -9.33
C PRO A 144 9.24 -12.30 -9.86
N ILE A 145 10.17 -11.38 -10.14
CA ILE A 145 11.53 -11.70 -10.59
C ILE A 145 12.25 -12.55 -9.54
N TYR A 146 11.91 -12.35 -8.26
CA TYR A 146 12.40 -13.12 -7.14
C TYR A 146 11.36 -14.15 -6.65
N THR A 147 11.77 -15.42 -6.62
CA THR A 147 10.89 -16.57 -6.28
C THR A 147 11.04 -17.06 -4.83
N LYS A 148 11.89 -16.39 -4.04
CA LYS A 148 12.10 -16.74 -2.63
C LYS A 148 11.06 -16.03 -1.77
N ASN A 149 10.33 -16.82 -0.99
CA ASN A 149 9.50 -16.34 0.09
C ASN A 149 10.29 -16.39 1.40
N VAL A 150 9.92 -15.53 2.35
CA VAL A 150 10.41 -15.53 3.72
C VAL A 150 9.25 -15.88 4.63
N GLY A 151 9.45 -16.91 5.46
CA GLY A 151 8.56 -17.27 6.55
C GLY A 151 9.05 -16.67 7.85
N TYR A 152 8.14 -16.20 8.69
CA TYR A 152 8.46 -15.62 9.99
C TYR A 152 7.87 -16.48 11.11
N LEU A 153 8.71 -16.92 12.03
CA LEU A 153 8.29 -17.59 13.26
C LEU A 153 8.42 -16.60 14.42
N VAL A 154 7.29 -16.29 15.05
CA VAL A 154 7.19 -15.47 16.26
C VAL A 154 7.01 -16.39 17.46
N GLU A 155 7.95 -16.34 18.40
CA GLU A 155 7.96 -17.16 19.61
C GLU A 155 7.83 -16.22 20.81
N PHE A 156 6.73 -16.32 21.56
CA PHE A 156 6.57 -15.56 22.79
C PHE A 156 7.35 -16.22 23.92
N ASP A 157 7.83 -15.40 24.86
CA ASP A 157 8.47 -15.90 26.08
C ASP A 157 7.44 -16.58 27.00
N ASP A 158 7.90 -17.57 27.76
CA ASP A 158 7.06 -18.27 28.74
C ASP A 158 6.51 -17.30 29.77
N VAL A 159 5.24 -17.48 30.14
CA VAL A 159 4.61 -16.71 31.20
C VAL A 159 5.04 -17.31 32.55
N PRO A 160 5.71 -16.54 33.43
CA PRO A 160 6.10 -17.05 34.75
C PRO A 160 4.88 -17.49 35.55
N GLY A 161 4.97 -18.63 36.23
CA GLY A 161 3.91 -19.13 37.08
C GLY A 161 3.56 -18.19 38.24
N ILE A 162 2.35 -18.32 38.76
CA ILE A 162 1.86 -17.47 39.85
C ILE A 162 2.62 -17.83 41.13
N PHE A 163 3.26 -16.83 41.75
CA PHE A 163 3.90 -16.98 43.05
C PHE A 163 2.87 -16.99 44.18
N ASN A 164 2.95 -17.99 45.06
CA ASN A 164 2.12 -18.12 46.25
C ASN A 164 2.84 -17.54 47.49
N PRO A 165 2.52 -16.29 47.90
CA PRO A 165 3.19 -15.64 49.02
C PRO A 165 2.84 -16.25 50.37
N GLU A 166 1.69 -16.92 50.52
CA GLU A 166 1.32 -17.55 51.79
C GLU A 166 2.11 -18.84 51.98
N LEU A 167 2.22 -19.67 50.94
CA LEU A 167 3.05 -20.88 50.98
C LEU A 167 4.53 -20.56 51.24
N ALA A 168 5.06 -19.50 50.64
CA ALA A 168 6.43 -19.05 50.93
C ALA A 168 6.65 -18.64 52.39
N LYS A 169 5.64 -18.04 53.05
CA LYS A 169 5.71 -17.74 54.49
C LYS A 169 5.65 -19.00 55.34
N GLU A 170 4.87 -20.00 54.94
CA GLU A 170 4.81 -21.30 55.63
C GLU A 170 6.18 -21.99 55.64
N TYR A 171 6.96 -21.83 54.57
CA TYR A 171 8.37 -22.25 54.51
C TYR A 171 9.36 -21.33 55.24
N GLY A 172 8.89 -20.30 55.94
CA GLY A 172 9.74 -19.40 56.74
C GLY A 172 10.41 -18.27 55.97
N VAL A 173 10.02 -18.00 54.71
CA VAL A 173 10.55 -16.88 53.94
C VAL A 173 9.87 -15.58 54.39
N ALA A 174 10.65 -14.63 54.88
CA ALA A 174 10.15 -13.31 55.20
C ALA A 174 9.79 -12.52 53.93
N LYS A 175 8.70 -11.74 53.99
CA LYS A 175 8.32 -10.85 52.89
C LYS A 175 9.47 -9.86 52.63
N GLY A 176 10.03 -9.90 51.42
CA GLY A 176 11.23 -9.12 51.10
C GLY A 176 11.85 -9.52 49.75
N PRO A 177 13.15 -9.25 49.55
CA PRO A 177 13.85 -9.55 48.30
C PRO A 177 13.73 -11.01 47.85
N ASP A 178 13.67 -11.95 48.80
CA ASP A 178 13.58 -13.37 48.54
C ASP A 178 12.26 -13.80 47.86
N PHE A 179 11.15 -13.08 48.08
CA PHE A 179 9.92 -13.29 47.31
C PHE A 179 10.13 -12.97 45.82
N GLY A 180 10.88 -11.89 45.55
CA GLY A 180 11.23 -11.51 44.18
C GLY A 180 12.18 -12.51 43.52
N ARG A 181 13.08 -13.13 44.29
CA ARG A 181 13.97 -14.19 43.81
C ARG A 181 13.19 -15.46 43.45
N LEU A 182 12.34 -15.94 44.36
CA LEU A 182 11.49 -17.10 44.14
C LEU A 182 10.57 -16.89 42.94
N LYS A 183 9.93 -15.71 42.82
CA LYS A 183 9.10 -15.36 41.67
C LYS A 183 9.86 -15.33 40.33
N LYS A 184 11.16 -15.08 40.34
CA LYS A 184 12.02 -15.07 39.14
C LYS A 184 12.65 -16.44 38.82
N GLY A 185 12.23 -17.50 39.51
CA GLY A 185 12.78 -18.84 39.28
C GLY A 185 14.04 -19.17 40.08
N PHE A 186 14.49 -18.29 40.98
CA PHE A 186 15.70 -18.52 41.77
C PHE A 186 15.37 -19.15 43.13
N ASP A 187 16.17 -20.15 43.50
CA ASP A 187 16.10 -20.77 44.82
C ASP A 187 16.64 -19.84 45.92
N VAL A 188 16.12 -20.02 47.14
CA VAL A 188 16.46 -19.23 48.33
C VAL A 188 16.94 -20.13 49.45
N THR A 189 18.07 -19.78 50.06
CA THR A 189 18.58 -20.46 51.26
C THR A 189 17.93 -19.85 52.50
N LEU A 190 17.30 -20.71 53.31
CA LEU A 190 16.61 -20.35 54.55
C LEU A 190 17.61 -20.19 55.72
N PRO A 191 17.22 -19.53 56.83
CA PRO A 191 18.10 -19.33 57.98
C PRO A 191 18.62 -20.61 58.65
N ASP A 192 17.91 -21.73 58.47
CA ASP A 192 18.32 -23.06 58.96
C ASP A 192 19.32 -23.78 58.03
N GLY A 193 19.68 -23.15 56.89
CA GLY A 193 20.60 -23.67 55.89
C GLY A 193 19.95 -24.53 54.80
N SER A 194 18.64 -24.79 54.88
CA SER A 194 17.91 -25.51 53.83
C SER A 194 17.65 -24.62 52.60
N VAL A 195 17.39 -25.22 51.44
CA VAL A 195 17.14 -24.49 50.18
C VAL A 195 15.68 -24.69 49.77
N LEU A 196 14.92 -23.60 49.73
CA LEU A 196 13.58 -23.57 49.17
C LEU A 196 13.68 -23.35 47.66
N LYS A 197 13.14 -24.29 46.89
CA LYS A 197 13.09 -24.16 45.43
C LYS A 197 11.95 -23.28 44.99
N SER A 198 12.18 -22.50 43.92
CA SER A 198 11.15 -21.63 43.34
C SER A 198 9.86 -22.38 42.98
N ASN A 199 9.98 -23.56 42.37
CA ASN A 199 8.83 -24.38 41.95
C ASN A 199 8.02 -24.99 43.10
N GLN A 200 8.47 -24.88 44.35
CA GLN A 200 7.68 -25.29 45.52
C GLN A 200 6.66 -24.22 45.92
N VAL A 201 6.84 -22.98 45.48
CA VAL A 201 6.03 -21.81 45.85
C VAL A 201 5.55 -21.00 44.64
N CYS A 202 5.90 -21.42 43.44
CA CYS A 202 5.42 -20.89 42.18
C CYS A 202 4.77 -22.03 41.39
N GLU A 203 3.67 -21.72 40.70
CA GLU A 203 3.13 -22.61 39.68
C GLU A 203 4.13 -22.83 38.54
N ASP A 204 3.94 -23.88 37.75
CA ASP A 204 4.75 -24.12 36.56
C ASP A 204 4.54 -22.97 35.54
N PRO A 205 5.60 -22.52 34.85
CA PRO A 205 5.46 -21.52 33.80
C PRO A 205 4.59 -22.06 32.67
N THR A 206 3.77 -21.18 32.10
CA THR A 206 2.97 -21.51 30.92
C THR A 206 3.81 -21.24 29.67
N PRO A 207 4.02 -22.24 28.78
CA PRO A 207 4.79 -22.05 27.57
C PRO A 207 4.24 -20.90 26.71
N GLY A 208 5.15 -20.09 26.18
CA GLY A 208 4.77 -19.02 25.26
C GLY A 208 4.16 -19.57 23.97
N ASN A 209 3.19 -18.84 23.41
CA ASN A 209 2.60 -19.20 22.12
C ASN A 209 3.63 -19.07 20.99
N GLN A 210 3.37 -19.76 19.88
CA GLN A 210 4.14 -19.63 18.64
C GLN A 210 3.20 -19.28 17.49
N ILE A 211 3.63 -18.36 16.63
CA ILE A 211 2.91 -17.98 15.42
C ILE A 211 3.85 -18.15 14.23
N LEU A 212 3.44 -18.94 13.26
CA LEU A 212 4.13 -19.07 11.98
C LEU A 212 3.37 -18.27 10.92
N ILE A 213 4.06 -17.33 10.29
CA ILE A 213 3.53 -16.48 9.22
C ILE A 213 4.20 -16.91 7.92
N LEU A 214 3.39 -17.36 6.98
CA LEU A 214 3.81 -17.80 5.65
C LEU A 214 2.96 -17.12 4.59
N ASP A 215 3.55 -16.97 3.42
CA ASP A 215 2.88 -16.56 2.19
C ASP A 215 2.91 -17.73 1.21
N HIS A 216 1.76 -18.38 1.03
CA HIS A 216 1.64 -19.59 0.24
C HIS A 216 0.45 -19.49 -0.72
N LYS A 217 0.69 -19.82 -1.98
CA LYS A 217 -0.31 -19.72 -3.05
C LYS A 217 -1.23 -20.93 -3.15
N GLU A 218 -0.84 -22.06 -2.58
CA GLU A 218 -1.66 -23.28 -2.53
C GLU A 218 -2.25 -23.49 -1.13
N ASP A 219 -3.37 -24.20 -1.07
CA ASP A 219 -3.98 -24.63 0.19
C ASP A 219 -2.96 -25.41 1.05
N LEU A 220 -2.71 -24.90 2.25
CA LEU A 220 -1.78 -25.47 3.23
C LEU A 220 -2.44 -26.56 4.09
N SER A 221 -3.68 -26.96 3.81
CA SER A 221 -4.40 -28.03 4.51
C SER A 221 -3.60 -29.34 4.57
N SER A 222 -2.73 -29.62 3.59
CA SER A 222 -1.84 -30.78 3.62
C SER A 222 -0.59 -30.61 4.49
N MET A 223 -0.21 -29.38 4.85
CA MET A 223 0.95 -29.07 5.69
C MET A 223 0.58 -28.86 7.16
N VAL A 224 -0.68 -28.50 7.44
CA VAL A 224 -1.21 -28.33 8.78
C VAL A 224 -2.17 -29.49 9.05
N ASN A 225 -1.78 -30.43 9.91
CA ASN A 225 -2.59 -31.58 10.31
C ASN A 225 -3.73 -31.12 11.24
N VAL A 226 -4.62 -30.26 10.75
CA VAL A 226 -5.77 -29.71 11.46
C VAL A 226 -7.02 -30.24 10.78
N ASP A 227 -7.74 -31.07 11.52
CA ASP A 227 -9.04 -31.57 11.10
C ASP A 227 -10.06 -30.44 11.21
N TYR A 228 -10.35 -29.78 10.08
CA TYR A 228 -11.33 -28.69 10.00
C TYR A 228 -12.79 -29.19 10.02
N SER A 229 -13.03 -30.49 10.18
CA SER A 229 -14.40 -31.05 10.18
C SER A 229 -15.29 -30.47 11.29
N ASP A 230 -14.69 -30.04 12.42
CA ASP A 230 -15.45 -29.39 13.50
C ASP A 230 -15.78 -27.91 13.21
N CYS A 231 -15.03 -27.23 12.33
CA CYS A 231 -15.21 -25.80 12.03
C CYS A 231 -16.20 -25.54 10.90
N LEU A 232 -16.45 -26.53 10.03
CA LEU A 232 -17.27 -26.41 8.82
C LEU A 232 -18.72 -26.90 9.00
N SER A 233 -19.12 -27.30 10.22
CA SER A 233 -20.47 -27.83 10.49
C SER A 233 -21.51 -26.78 10.89
N LYS A 234 -21.20 -25.48 10.77
CA LYS A 234 -22.22 -24.42 10.86
C LYS A 234 -22.50 -23.84 9.48
N GLU A 235 -23.36 -24.54 8.76
CA GLU A 235 -24.14 -23.96 7.66
C GLU A 235 -24.73 -22.63 8.14
N LEU A 236 -24.35 -21.54 7.47
CA LEU A 236 -25.06 -20.28 7.57
C LEU A 236 -26.35 -20.46 6.78
N ASP A 237 -27.48 -20.54 7.48
CA ASP A 237 -28.81 -20.42 6.89
C ASP A 237 -28.86 -19.12 6.09
N GLU A 238 -28.98 -19.25 4.76
CA GLU A 238 -29.36 -18.16 3.87
C GLU A 238 -30.75 -17.66 4.31
N THR A 239 -30.78 -16.56 5.05
CA THR A 239 -32.02 -15.87 5.39
C THR A 239 -32.24 -14.72 4.41
N GLU A 240 -33.50 -14.67 3.95
CA GLU A 240 -34.06 -13.83 2.89
C GLU A 240 -33.55 -12.39 2.92
N SER A 241 -33.06 -11.91 1.77
CA SER A 241 -32.75 -10.50 1.57
C SER A 241 -34.03 -9.69 1.51
N ASP A 242 -34.25 -8.82 2.50
CA ASP A 242 -35.23 -7.75 2.41
C ASP A 242 -34.92 -6.89 1.17
N SER A 243 -35.93 -6.72 0.32
CA SER A 243 -35.88 -5.87 -0.87
C SER A 243 -35.73 -4.40 -0.46
N LEU A 244 -34.50 -3.90 -0.49
CA LEU A 244 -34.23 -2.47 -0.52
C LEU A 244 -34.59 -1.96 -1.91
N ASP A 245 -35.42 -0.91 -1.96
CA ASP A 245 -35.77 -0.19 -3.19
C ASP A 245 -34.49 0.25 -3.92
N THR A 246 -34.10 -0.52 -4.94
CA THR A 246 -33.05 -0.13 -5.87
C THR A 246 -33.57 1.03 -6.69
N ILE A 247 -33.03 2.22 -6.42
CA ILE A 247 -33.10 3.34 -7.35
C ILE A 247 -32.27 2.90 -8.56
N GLU A 248 -32.94 2.44 -9.62
CA GLU A 248 -32.32 2.24 -10.93
C GLU A 248 -31.89 3.61 -11.46
N LEU A 249 -30.62 3.95 -11.23
CA LEU A 249 -29.95 5.00 -11.98
C LEU A 249 -29.69 4.44 -13.37
N ASP A 250 -30.37 5.02 -14.37
CA ASP A 250 -30.17 4.73 -15.77
C ASP A 250 -28.74 5.10 -16.19
N PHE A 251 -27.85 4.10 -16.29
CA PHE A 251 -26.45 4.28 -16.69
C PHE A 251 -26.23 4.22 -18.21
N SER A 252 -27.29 4.23 -19.04
CA SER A 252 -27.18 4.08 -20.50
C SER A 252 -26.76 5.37 -21.23
N LEU A 253 -25.77 6.10 -20.71
CA LEU A 253 -25.12 7.16 -21.48
C LEU A 253 -23.97 6.54 -22.29
N GLU A 254 -24.24 6.28 -23.57
CA GLU A 254 -23.30 5.81 -24.63
C GLU A 254 -22.26 6.88 -25.04
N GLY A 255 -21.90 7.79 -24.13
CA GLY A 255 -20.97 8.88 -24.40
C GLY A 255 -19.65 8.77 -23.64
N PRO A 256 -18.70 9.68 -23.91
CA PRO A 256 -17.46 9.80 -23.16
C PRO A 256 -17.75 10.05 -21.67
N LYS A 257 -16.97 9.45 -20.77
CA LYS A 257 -17.17 9.56 -19.31
C LYS A 257 -15.90 10.06 -18.62
N LEU A 258 -16.09 11.00 -17.70
CA LEU A 258 -15.06 11.46 -16.76
C LEU A 258 -15.36 10.89 -15.38
N THR A 259 -14.46 10.07 -14.85
CA THR A 259 -14.58 9.48 -13.52
C THR A 259 -13.43 9.95 -12.63
N PHE A 260 -13.75 10.71 -11.60
CA PHE A 260 -12.78 11.15 -10.60
C PHE A 260 -12.58 10.04 -9.56
N LEU A 261 -11.52 9.25 -9.73
CA LEU A 261 -11.17 8.15 -8.83
C LEU A 261 -10.50 8.68 -7.56
N GLY A 262 -9.84 9.83 -7.63
CA GLY A 262 -9.30 10.53 -6.48
C GLY A 262 -9.25 12.04 -6.69
N THR A 263 -9.41 12.78 -5.59
CA THR A 263 -9.60 14.24 -5.59
C THR A 263 -8.92 14.92 -4.38
N GLY A 264 -7.99 14.22 -3.74
CA GLY A 264 -7.18 14.70 -2.62
C GLY A 264 -5.75 14.95 -3.06
N CYS A 265 -5.03 15.75 -2.27
CA CYS A 265 -3.64 16.11 -2.46
C CYS A 265 -2.77 15.48 -1.34
N SER A 266 -1.52 15.16 -1.67
CA SER A 266 -0.43 14.71 -0.80
C SER A 266 -0.61 13.36 -0.12
N VAL A 267 -1.61 13.21 0.76
CA VAL A 267 -1.81 11.98 1.55
C VAL A 267 -3.28 11.56 1.43
N PRO A 268 -3.57 10.27 1.19
CA PRO A 268 -4.95 9.82 1.13
C PRO A 268 -5.65 10.05 2.46
N SER A 269 -6.84 10.65 2.40
CA SER A 269 -7.69 10.83 3.57
C SER A 269 -8.76 9.74 3.65
N VAL A 270 -9.53 9.75 4.73
CA VAL A 270 -10.69 8.86 4.87
C VAL A 270 -11.82 9.22 3.88
N TYR A 271 -11.84 10.46 3.36
CA TYR A 271 -12.91 10.96 2.48
C TYR A 271 -12.51 11.07 1.01
N ARG A 272 -11.24 11.38 0.74
CA ARG A 272 -10.70 11.63 -0.61
C ARG A 272 -9.41 10.85 -0.80
N ASN A 273 -9.37 10.02 -1.84
CA ASN A 273 -8.14 9.40 -2.31
C ASN A 273 -7.26 10.42 -3.05
N VAL A 274 -5.97 10.11 -3.20
CA VAL A 274 -5.01 10.91 -3.99
C VAL A 274 -5.32 10.86 -5.50
N SER A 275 -4.73 11.78 -6.26
CA SER A 275 -5.11 12.10 -7.65
C SER A 275 -5.17 10.89 -8.59
N ALA A 276 -6.31 10.73 -9.26
CA ALA A 276 -6.50 9.84 -10.40
C ALA A 276 -7.83 10.15 -11.09
N ILE A 277 -7.80 10.35 -12.40
CA ILE A 277 -8.99 10.69 -13.20
C ILE A 277 -9.02 9.82 -14.45
N LEU A 278 -10.10 9.06 -14.63
CA LEU A 278 -10.30 8.21 -15.80
C LEU A 278 -11.16 8.93 -16.84
N VAL A 279 -10.59 9.17 -18.02
CA VAL A 279 -11.27 9.69 -19.20
C VAL A 279 -11.56 8.50 -20.12
N GLN A 280 -12.80 8.02 -20.11
CA GLN A 280 -13.24 6.94 -20.99
C GLN A 280 -13.85 7.53 -22.26
N ILE A 281 -13.22 7.31 -23.41
CA ILE A 281 -13.75 7.77 -24.71
C ILE A 281 -14.62 6.67 -25.32
N TYR A 282 -14.09 5.44 -25.36
CA TYR A 282 -14.81 4.25 -25.82
C TYR A 282 -14.86 3.21 -24.70
N GLU A 283 -15.76 2.23 -24.81
CA GLU A 283 -15.93 1.15 -23.82
C GLU A 283 -14.59 0.49 -23.44
N ASN A 284 -13.72 0.26 -24.43
CA ASN A 284 -12.42 -0.39 -24.29
C ASN A 284 -11.21 0.54 -24.45
N HIS A 285 -11.40 1.85 -24.45
CA HIS A 285 -10.31 2.83 -24.60
C HIS A 285 -10.49 4.01 -23.64
N SER A 286 -9.63 4.03 -22.63
CA SER A 286 -9.58 5.04 -21.59
C SER A 286 -8.18 5.63 -21.45
N ILE A 287 -8.13 6.88 -21.02
CA ILE A 287 -6.93 7.62 -20.63
C ILE A 287 -6.99 7.81 -19.13
N LEU A 288 -5.91 7.52 -18.42
CA LEU A 288 -5.79 7.77 -17.00
C LEU A 288 -4.89 9.00 -16.79
N LEU A 289 -5.41 10.03 -16.17
CA LEU A 289 -4.69 11.25 -15.78
C LEU A 289 -4.32 11.12 -14.30
N ASP A 290 -3.03 10.97 -14.06
CA ASP A 290 -2.43 10.55 -12.78
C ASP A 290 -2.96 9.20 -12.26
N ALA A 291 -2.14 8.53 -11.45
CA ALA A 291 -2.39 7.20 -10.92
C ALA A 291 -1.84 7.09 -9.49
N GLY A 292 -2.33 7.94 -8.58
CA GLY A 292 -1.97 7.88 -7.18
C GLY A 292 -2.32 6.54 -6.50
N GLU A 293 -1.72 6.29 -5.33
CA GLU A 293 -2.03 5.08 -4.56
C GLU A 293 -3.54 4.94 -4.26
N GLY A 294 -4.06 3.72 -4.42
CA GLY A 294 -5.46 3.40 -4.17
C GLY A 294 -6.35 3.55 -5.40
N THR A 295 -5.81 3.96 -6.54
CA THR A 295 -6.55 4.08 -7.81
C THR A 295 -7.25 2.77 -8.18
N VAL A 296 -6.60 1.62 -7.97
CA VAL A 296 -7.18 0.29 -8.24
C VAL A 296 -8.44 0.06 -7.41
N LEU A 297 -8.36 0.33 -6.10
CA LEU A 297 -9.51 0.19 -5.20
C LEU A 297 -10.65 1.14 -5.59
N GLN A 298 -10.33 2.40 -5.88
CA GLN A 298 -11.34 3.37 -6.29
C GLN A 298 -12.01 2.95 -7.59
N LEU A 299 -11.26 2.42 -8.56
CA LEU A 299 -11.82 1.88 -9.79
C LEU A 299 -12.73 0.68 -9.54
N LEU A 300 -12.31 -0.25 -8.67
CA LEU A 300 -13.12 -1.40 -8.26
C LEU A 300 -14.47 -0.97 -7.67
N TYR A 301 -14.50 0.05 -6.83
CA TYR A 301 -15.76 0.59 -6.27
C TYR A 301 -16.70 1.19 -7.31
N THR A 302 -16.21 1.54 -8.51
CA THR A 302 -17.07 2.03 -9.60
C THR A 302 -17.69 0.90 -10.44
N CYS A 303 -17.34 -0.36 -10.18
CA CYS A 303 -17.73 -1.50 -11.00
C CYS A 303 -18.86 -2.28 -10.33
N LYS A 304 -19.81 -2.77 -11.12
CA LYS A 304 -20.91 -3.60 -10.62
C LYS A 304 -20.45 -5.02 -10.27
N ASP A 305 -19.43 -5.51 -10.97
CA ASP A 305 -18.88 -6.85 -10.86
C ASP A 305 -17.39 -6.87 -11.25
N PHE A 306 -16.77 -8.03 -11.05
CA PHE A 306 -15.33 -8.22 -11.28
C PHE A 306 -14.98 -8.19 -12.78
N ASP A 307 -15.87 -8.61 -13.67
CA ASP A 307 -15.64 -8.59 -15.12
C ASP A 307 -15.59 -7.16 -15.63
N GLU A 308 -16.49 -6.29 -15.17
CA GLU A 308 -16.45 -4.86 -15.46
C GLU A 308 -15.15 -4.23 -14.94
N PHE A 309 -14.70 -4.58 -13.72
CA PHE A 309 -13.42 -4.13 -13.18
C PHE A 309 -12.24 -4.52 -14.08
N VAL A 310 -12.17 -5.80 -14.48
CA VAL A 310 -11.12 -6.28 -15.39
C VAL A 310 -11.19 -5.54 -16.73
N ASN A 311 -12.39 -5.37 -17.29
CA ASN A 311 -12.58 -4.64 -18.54
C ASN A 311 -12.15 -3.17 -18.43
N LYS A 312 -12.47 -2.48 -17.33
CA LYS A 312 -12.01 -1.10 -17.09
C LYS A 312 -10.50 -1.02 -16.95
N ILE A 313 -9.86 -1.91 -16.17
CA ILE A 313 -8.40 -1.99 -16.06
C ILE A 313 -7.76 -2.19 -17.44
N LEU A 314 -8.30 -3.10 -18.25
CA LEU A 314 -7.80 -3.37 -19.60
C LEU A 314 -8.15 -2.28 -20.62
N SER A 315 -9.14 -1.44 -20.35
CA SER A 315 -9.53 -0.31 -21.21
C SER A 315 -8.48 0.82 -21.19
N ILE A 316 -7.69 0.95 -20.13
CA ILE A 316 -6.68 2.01 -19.98
C ILE A 316 -5.57 1.79 -21.01
N LYS A 317 -5.52 2.63 -22.06
CA LYS A 317 -4.54 2.54 -23.15
C LYS A 317 -3.46 3.61 -23.06
N VAL A 318 -3.75 4.72 -22.40
CA VAL A 318 -2.81 5.82 -22.17
C VAL A 318 -2.86 6.17 -20.69
N VAL A 319 -1.69 6.34 -20.09
CA VAL A 319 -1.56 6.97 -18.76
C VAL A 319 -0.67 8.19 -18.91
N PHE A 320 -1.17 9.34 -18.46
CA PHE A 320 -0.39 10.56 -18.34
C PHE A 320 -0.13 10.81 -16.86
N ILE A 321 1.14 10.94 -16.47
CA ILE A 321 1.54 11.35 -15.14
C ILE A 321 2.05 12.79 -15.23
N SER A 322 1.40 13.69 -14.50
CA SER A 322 1.66 15.13 -14.55
C SER A 322 3.06 15.50 -14.02
N HIS A 323 3.51 14.85 -12.94
CA HIS A 323 4.82 15.09 -12.32
C HIS A 323 5.21 13.99 -11.32
N SER A 324 6.41 14.09 -10.74
CA SER A 324 7.03 13.05 -9.90
C SER A 324 6.61 12.99 -8.43
N HIS A 325 5.68 13.84 -7.95
CA HIS A 325 5.19 13.69 -6.58
C HIS A 325 4.40 12.38 -6.39
N ALA A 326 4.60 11.76 -5.23
CA ALA A 326 4.15 10.40 -4.93
C ALA A 326 2.63 10.21 -5.08
N ASP A 327 1.84 11.21 -4.70
CA ASP A 327 0.39 11.17 -4.76
C ASP A 327 -0.19 11.12 -6.19
N HIS A 328 0.65 11.26 -7.23
CA HIS A 328 0.25 11.23 -8.63
C HIS A 328 0.62 9.93 -9.35
N HIS A 329 1.48 9.06 -8.80
CA HIS A 329 1.99 7.91 -9.57
C HIS A 329 2.14 6.59 -8.81
N LEU A 330 2.09 6.56 -7.47
CA LEU A 330 2.40 5.34 -6.72
C LEU A 330 1.48 4.14 -7.02
N GLY A 331 0.27 4.36 -7.54
CA GLY A 331 -0.65 3.30 -7.98
C GLY A 331 -0.38 2.78 -9.40
N LEU A 332 0.45 3.46 -10.20
CA LEU A 332 0.72 3.11 -11.60
C LEU A 332 1.27 1.69 -11.75
N TYR A 333 2.22 1.32 -10.90
CA TYR A 333 2.82 -0.01 -10.91
C TYR A 333 1.75 -1.10 -10.78
N TYR A 334 0.81 -0.93 -9.86
CA TYR A 334 -0.18 -1.97 -9.58
C TYR A 334 -1.19 -2.09 -10.71
N ILE A 335 -1.59 -0.98 -11.32
CA ILE A 335 -2.44 -0.99 -12.53
C ILE A 335 -1.78 -1.80 -13.65
N LEU A 336 -0.50 -1.55 -13.93
CA LEU A 336 0.25 -2.27 -14.96
C LEU A 336 0.45 -3.76 -14.63
N ALA A 337 0.68 -4.09 -13.36
CA ALA A 337 0.76 -5.46 -12.90
C ALA A 337 -0.58 -6.19 -13.11
N LEU A 338 -1.70 -5.54 -12.80
CA LEU A 338 -3.04 -6.10 -13.05
C LEU A 338 -3.35 -6.22 -14.53
N GLN A 339 -2.99 -5.23 -15.36
CA GLN A 339 -3.10 -5.36 -16.80
C GLN A 339 -2.33 -6.59 -17.27
N LYS A 340 -1.07 -6.76 -16.89
CA LYS A 340 -0.31 -7.97 -17.24
C LYS A 340 -0.98 -9.26 -16.76
N LYS A 341 -1.62 -9.25 -15.58
CA LYS A 341 -2.35 -10.40 -15.02
C LYS A 341 -3.56 -10.77 -15.87
N PHE A 342 -4.28 -9.78 -16.40
CA PHE A 342 -5.53 -9.97 -17.12
C PHE A 342 -5.42 -9.90 -18.65
N LYS A 343 -4.27 -9.45 -19.17
CA LYS A 343 -4.03 -9.29 -20.61
C LYS A 343 -4.24 -10.63 -21.32
N LYS A 344 -4.96 -10.57 -22.44
CA LYS A 344 -5.06 -11.66 -23.42
C LYS A 344 -3.89 -11.55 -24.40
N ASP A 345 -3.48 -12.64 -25.04
CA ASP A 345 -2.28 -12.75 -25.90
C ASP A 345 -2.13 -11.70 -27.04
N TYR A 346 -3.14 -10.86 -27.29
CA TYR A 346 -3.20 -9.88 -28.39
C TYR A 346 -3.43 -8.42 -27.98
N SER A 347 -3.37 -8.07 -26.69
CA SER A 347 -3.59 -6.68 -26.25
C SER A 347 -2.36 -5.80 -26.48
N GLU A 348 -2.54 -4.62 -27.08
CA GLU A 348 -1.46 -3.64 -27.20
C GLU A 348 -0.96 -3.14 -25.81
N PRO A 349 0.35 -2.86 -25.67
CA PRO A 349 0.89 -2.26 -24.45
C PRO A 349 0.37 -0.84 -24.22
N THR A 350 0.08 -0.52 -22.95
CA THR A 350 -0.32 0.82 -22.51
C THR A 350 0.80 1.82 -22.78
N LEU A 351 0.47 2.98 -23.32
CA LEU A 351 1.39 4.10 -23.50
C LEU A 351 1.44 4.93 -22.21
N ILE A 352 2.61 4.98 -21.58
CA ILE A 352 2.89 5.82 -20.42
C ILE A 352 3.56 7.10 -20.91
N ILE A 353 3.04 8.24 -20.47
CA ILE A 353 3.56 9.57 -20.79
C ILE A 353 3.88 10.25 -19.47
N CYS A 354 5.16 10.50 -19.22
CA CYS A 354 5.63 10.95 -17.91
C CYS A 354 7.03 11.59 -18.00
N SER A 355 7.55 12.08 -16.88
CA SER A 355 8.94 12.53 -16.77
C SER A 355 9.93 11.37 -16.68
N ASP A 356 11.21 11.67 -16.83
CA ASP A 356 12.31 10.71 -16.64
C ASP A 356 12.41 10.22 -15.19
N VAL A 357 12.05 11.05 -14.21
CA VAL A 357 11.99 10.68 -12.78
C VAL A 357 10.95 9.60 -12.53
N VAL A 358 9.73 9.78 -13.04
CA VAL A 358 8.63 8.79 -12.92
C VAL A 358 8.98 7.50 -13.66
N LEU A 359 9.60 7.61 -14.85
CA LEU A 359 10.06 6.42 -15.58
C LEU A 359 11.12 5.65 -14.79
N THR A 360 12.10 6.33 -14.20
CA THR A 360 13.14 5.70 -13.36
C THR A 360 12.51 4.94 -12.19
N TRP A 361 11.53 5.55 -11.51
CA TRP A 361 10.76 4.90 -10.45
C TRP A 361 10.04 3.63 -10.96
N LEU A 362 9.37 3.71 -12.11
CA LEU A 362 8.66 2.58 -12.70
C LEU A 362 9.62 1.46 -13.15
N GLU A 363 10.80 1.82 -13.66
CA GLU A 363 11.84 0.89 -14.07
C GLU A 363 12.41 0.11 -12.89
N THR A 364 12.58 0.74 -11.71
CA THR A 364 12.96 0.03 -10.48
C THR A 364 11.98 -1.11 -10.15
N TYR A 365 10.67 -0.88 -10.30
CA TYR A 365 9.68 -1.95 -10.15
C TYR A 365 9.75 -3.01 -11.26
N ASN A 366 9.89 -2.56 -12.51
CA ASN A 366 9.96 -3.43 -13.69
C ASN A 366 11.17 -4.39 -13.64
N ASP A 367 12.29 -3.91 -13.12
CA ASP A 367 13.57 -4.62 -13.12
C ASP A 367 13.79 -5.48 -11.89
N ASN A 368 13.15 -5.16 -10.77
CA ASN A 368 13.37 -5.87 -9.52
C ASN A 368 12.12 -6.56 -8.95
N ILE A 369 10.89 -6.18 -9.33
CA ILE A 369 9.68 -6.82 -8.78
C ILE A 369 8.98 -7.63 -9.85
N CYS A 370 8.45 -7.01 -10.89
CA CYS A 370 7.86 -7.75 -11.99
C CYS A 370 7.97 -7.00 -13.31
N LYS A 371 8.39 -7.71 -14.37
CA LYS A 371 8.42 -7.18 -15.72
C LYS A 371 7.02 -6.77 -16.16
N LEU A 372 6.82 -5.52 -16.51
CA LEU A 372 5.56 -4.97 -16.99
C LEU A 372 5.59 -4.87 -18.51
N ASP A 373 4.43 -4.62 -19.11
CA ASP A 373 4.29 -4.47 -20.57
C ASP A 373 3.66 -3.11 -20.89
N TYR A 374 4.52 -2.15 -21.24
CA TYR A 374 4.18 -0.77 -21.54
C TYR A 374 5.11 -0.18 -22.60
N LYS A 375 4.63 0.88 -23.28
CA LYS A 375 5.46 1.81 -24.08
C LYS A 375 5.62 3.10 -23.27
N CYS A 376 6.68 3.87 -23.51
CA CYS A 376 6.89 5.14 -22.82
C CYS A 376 7.18 6.28 -23.80
N MET A 377 6.67 7.46 -23.50
CA MET A 377 7.05 8.76 -24.05
C MET A 377 7.50 9.66 -22.89
N ILE A 378 8.74 10.12 -22.94
CA ILE A 378 9.33 10.96 -21.90
C ILE A 378 9.08 12.43 -22.25
N LEU A 379 8.59 13.21 -21.28
CA LEU A 379 8.38 14.64 -21.42
C LEU A 379 9.56 15.42 -20.82
N THR A 380 10.13 16.32 -21.62
CA THR A 380 11.20 17.24 -21.18
C THR A 380 10.85 18.71 -21.42
N GLU A 381 9.97 18.98 -22.38
CA GLU A 381 9.56 20.31 -22.82
C GLU A 381 8.14 20.26 -23.42
N ASP A 382 7.59 21.43 -23.75
CA ASP A 382 6.32 21.55 -24.45
C ASP A 382 6.37 20.80 -25.78
N THR A 383 5.42 19.92 -26.01
CA THR A 383 5.42 19.05 -27.20
C THR A 383 4.01 18.59 -27.53
N GLU A 384 3.84 17.99 -28.71
CA GLU A 384 2.57 17.39 -29.08
C GLU A 384 2.77 16.09 -29.83
N THR A 385 1.76 15.23 -29.76
CA THR A 385 1.72 13.99 -30.52
C THR A 385 0.30 13.67 -30.97
N LEU A 386 0.23 12.83 -31.99
CA LEU A 386 -1.02 12.34 -32.55
C LEU A 386 -0.96 10.83 -32.55
N ILE A 387 -1.87 10.21 -31.80
CA ILE A 387 -1.94 8.75 -31.68
C ILE A 387 -3.26 8.22 -32.23
N ARG A 388 -3.26 6.98 -32.68
CA ARG A 388 -4.51 6.25 -32.94
C ARG A 388 -5.11 5.83 -31.60
N PHE A 389 -6.38 6.12 -31.39
CA PHE A 389 -7.11 5.78 -30.17
C PHE A 389 -8.47 5.21 -30.56
N GLY A 390 -8.62 3.88 -30.47
CA GLY A 390 -9.78 3.17 -31.00
C GLY A 390 -9.91 3.33 -32.52
N ILE A 391 -11.05 3.87 -32.94
CA ILE A 391 -11.38 4.09 -34.35
C ILE A 391 -10.94 5.44 -34.90
N SER A 392 -10.50 6.37 -34.03
CA SER A 392 -10.16 7.74 -34.40
C SER A 392 -8.73 8.14 -33.98
N GLN A 393 -8.39 9.41 -34.18
CA GLN A 393 -7.15 10.01 -33.74
C GLN A 393 -7.36 10.83 -32.46
N LEU A 394 -6.39 10.75 -31.56
CA LEU A 394 -6.31 11.55 -30.35
C LEU A 394 -5.06 12.42 -30.44
N ARG A 395 -5.24 13.74 -30.47
CA ARG A 395 -4.13 14.70 -30.38
C ARG A 395 -3.90 15.02 -28.91
N LEU A 396 -2.63 14.95 -28.50
CA LEU A 396 -2.17 15.23 -27.15
C LEU A 396 -1.17 16.38 -27.22
N VAL A 397 -1.43 17.46 -26.51
CA VAL A 397 -0.51 18.60 -26.38
C VAL A 397 -0.09 18.69 -24.93
N PHE A 398 1.21 18.67 -24.66
CA PHE A 398 1.79 18.72 -23.33
C PHE A 398 2.52 20.05 -23.16
N PHE A 399 2.42 20.63 -21.98
CA PHE A 399 2.97 21.95 -21.72
C PHE A 399 3.45 22.07 -20.27
N LYS A 400 4.54 22.80 -20.04
CA LYS A 400 5.10 23.04 -18.71
C LYS A 400 4.13 23.87 -17.88
N VAL A 401 4.06 23.52 -16.61
CA VAL A 401 3.28 24.24 -15.60
C VAL A 401 4.18 24.58 -14.40
N ASP A 402 3.81 25.61 -13.63
CA ASP A 402 4.64 26.15 -12.55
C ASP A 402 4.41 25.37 -11.25
N HIS A 403 5.19 24.32 -11.00
CA HIS A 403 5.16 23.55 -9.74
C HIS A 403 6.53 23.02 -9.33
N ILE A 404 6.94 21.86 -9.86
CA ILE A 404 8.31 21.35 -9.79
C ILE A 404 8.90 21.23 -11.20
N PHE A 405 10.20 20.95 -11.29
CA PHE A 405 10.94 21.06 -12.55
C PHE A 405 10.42 20.11 -13.64
N ASP A 406 9.77 19.00 -13.29
CA ASP A 406 9.23 18.00 -14.20
C ASP A 406 7.69 18.02 -14.30
N SER A 407 7.06 19.14 -13.96
CA SER A 407 5.60 19.30 -14.05
C SER A 407 5.10 19.67 -15.44
N PHE A 408 4.01 19.00 -15.84
CA PHE A 408 3.32 19.20 -17.11
C PHE A 408 1.79 19.16 -16.94
N GLY A 409 1.11 20.00 -17.71
CA GLY A 409 -0.30 19.85 -18.04
C GLY A 409 -0.47 19.17 -19.41
N ILE A 410 -1.69 18.77 -19.72
CA ILE A 410 -2.05 18.11 -20.99
C ILE A 410 -3.37 18.65 -21.54
N ARG A 411 -3.41 18.89 -22.85
CA ARG A 411 -4.64 19.13 -23.62
C ARG A 411 -4.89 17.93 -24.53
N LEU A 412 -5.98 17.23 -24.26
CA LEU A 412 -6.54 16.14 -25.07
C LEU A 412 -7.47 16.75 -26.11
N ILE A 413 -7.39 16.32 -27.37
CA ILE A 413 -8.31 16.76 -28.43
C ILE A 413 -8.77 15.53 -29.21
N HIS A 414 -10.07 15.25 -29.19
CA HIS A 414 -10.69 14.11 -29.85
C HIS A 414 -12.05 14.50 -30.44
N GLU A 415 -12.40 13.98 -31.62
CA GLU A 415 -13.61 14.41 -32.34
C GLU A 415 -14.92 14.15 -31.58
N GLU A 416 -15.00 13.06 -30.81
CA GLU A 416 -16.22 12.71 -30.06
C GLU A 416 -16.33 13.43 -28.70
N VAL A 417 -15.22 13.94 -28.16
CA VAL A 417 -15.17 14.52 -26.79
C VAL A 417 -14.97 16.03 -26.80
N GLY A 418 -14.45 16.58 -27.90
CA GLY A 418 -13.91 17.94 -27.92
C GLY A 418 -12.51 17.98 -27.31
N SER A 419 -12.25 19.01 -26.52
CA SER A 419 -10.96 19.27 -25.90
C SER A 419 -11.04 19.33 -24.37
N ILE A 420 -10.14 18.59 -23.72
CA ILE A 420 -10.03 18.52 -22.27
C ILE A 420 -8.62 18.96 -21.87
N VAL A 421 -8.51 19.93 -20.97
CA VAL A 421 -7.24 20.36 -20.38
C VAL A 421 -7.16 19.85 -18.95
N TYR A 422 -6.02 19.25 -18.60
CA TYR A 422 -5.69 18.87 -17.23
C TYR A 422 -4.40 19.57 -16.80
N SER A 423 -4.45 20.29 -15.69
CA SER A 423 -3.33 21.12 -15.24
C SER A 423 -2.19 20.32 -14.57
N GLY A 424 -2.50 19.21 -13.92
CA GLY A 424 -1.66 18.71 -12.84
C GLY A 424 -1.61 19.71 -11.67
N ASP A 425 -0.62 19.57 -10.79
CA ASP A 425 -0.36 20.56 -9.73
C ASP A 425 0.39 21.76 -10.31
N THR A 426 -0.04 22.97 -9.96
CA THR A 426 0.53 24.20 -10.50
C THR A 426 0.05 25.47 -9.81
N ARG A 427 0.87 26.53 -9.88
CA ARG A 427 0.42 27.92 -9.82
C ARG A 427 -0.25 28.35 -11.13
N PRO A 428 -1.16 29.34 -11.09
CA PRO A 428 -1.59 30.07 -12.27
C PRO A 428 -0.40 30.51 -13.11
N SER A 429 -0.38 30.12 -14.38
CA SER A 429 0.70 30.42 -15.31
C SER A 429 0.15 30.81 -16.69
N GLU A 430 0.89 31.63 -17.43
CA GLU A 430 0.52 32.05 -18.78
C GLU A 430 0.43 30.87 -19.75
N ASN A 431 1.28 29.86 -19.56
CA ASN A 431 1.28 28.67 -20.40
C ASN A 431 -0.01 27.86 -20.21
N LEU A 432 -0.43 27.64 -18.95
CA LEU A 432 -1.70 26.98 -18.65
C LEU A 432 -2.88 27.76 -19.22
N MET A 433 -2.92 29.09 -19.05
CA MET A 433 -4.00 29.93 -19.59
C MET A 433 -4.09 29.83 -21.11
N THR A 434 -2.95 29.89 -21.81
CA THR A 434 -2.88 29.75 -23.28
C THR A 434 -3.43 28.41 -23.75
N HIS A 435 -3.06 27.32 -23.08
CA HIS A 435 -3.54 25.99 -23.44
C HIS A 435 -5.00 25.73 -23.01
N SER A 436 -5.49 26.45 -21.99
CA SER A 436 -6.88 26.36 -21.53
C SER A 436 -7.87 27.16 -22.37
N GLU A 437 -7.38 28.11 -23.19
CA GLU A 437 -8.25 28.96 -24.01
C GLU A 437 -9.12 28.12 -24.97
N ASN A 438 -10.43 28.38 -24.94
CA ASN A 438 -11.45 27.67 -25.72
C ASN A 438 -11.42 26.13 -25.53
N ALA A 439 -11.05 25.65 -24.35
CA ALA A 439 -11.17 24.23 -24.02
C ALA A 439 -12.61 23.91 -23.60
N ASP A 440 -13.15 22.78 -24.06
CA ASP A 440 -14.52 22.38 -23.70
C ASP A 440 -14.62 21.99 -22.22
N ILE A 441 -13.55 21.41 -21.67
CA ILE A 441 -13.44 21.05 -20.26
C ILE A 441 -12.04 21.43 -19.74
N LEU A 442 -11.99 22.14 -18.61
CA LEU A 442 -10.78 22.35 -17.82
C LEU A 442 -10.89 21.60 -16.49
N ILE A 443 -9.96 20.69 -16.26
CA ILE A 443 -9.71 20.01 -15.00
C ILE A 443 -8.49 20.68 -14.35
N HIS A 444 -8.74 21.61 -13.45
CA HIS A 444 -7.70 22.36 -12.75
C HIS A 444 -7.60 21.92 -11.28
N GLU A 445 -6.37 21.81 -10.76
CA GLU A 445 -6.14 21.69 -9.32
C GLU A 445 -6.66 22.92 -8.55
N ALA A 446 -7.12 22.70 -7.32
CA ALA A 446 -7.57 23.75 -6.42
C ALA A 446 -7.25 23.35 -4.98
N THR A 447 -5.96 23.14 -4.71
CA THR A 447 -5.47 22.55 -3.46
C THR A 447 -5.86 23.36 -2.22
N PHE A 448 -5.87 24.69 -2.34
CA PHE A 448 -6.11 25.59 -1.21
C PHE A 448 -7.41 26.38 -1.35
N THR A 449 -8.07 26.62 -0.22
CA THR A 449 -9.07 27.71 -0.15
C THR A 449 -8.35 29.05 -0.12
N ASP A 450 -9.06 30.13 -0.46
CA ASP A 450 -8.47 31.47 -0.60
C ASP A 450 -7.81 31.98 0.69
N ASP A 451 -8.28 31.53 1.87
CA ASP A 451 -7.68 31.84 3.18
C ASP A 451 -6.24 31.32 3.32
N TYR A 452 -5.83 30.35 2.48
CA TYR A 452 -4.49 29.75 2.47
C TYR A 452 -3.68 30.14 1.23
N SER A 453 -3.93 31.32 0.66
CA SER A 453 -3.19 31.82 -0.52
C SER A 453 -1.68 31.86 -0.33
N GLU A 454 -1.20 32.21 0.87
CA GLU A 454 0.24 32.20 1.18
C GLU A 454 0.83 30.79 1.11
N ASN A 455 0.10 29.79 1.59
CA ASN A 455 0.49 28.38 1.46
C ASN A 455 0.52 27.99 -0.01
N ALA A 456 -0.54 28.30 -0.76
CA ALA A 456 -0.65 28.01 -2.19
C ALA A 456 0.56 28.56 -2.96
N ILE A 457 0.95 29.81 -2.73
CA ILE A 457 2.15 30.40 -3.35
C ILE A 457 3.41 29.66 -2.92
N LYS A 458 3.58 29.40 -1.63
CA LYS A 458 4.80 28.78 -1.07
C LYS A 458 5.02 27.35 -1.56
N THR A 459 3.95 26.59 -1.76
CA THR A 459 3.99 25.19 -2.21
C THR A 459 3.66 25.04 -3.69
N PHE A 460 3.60 26.15 -4.43
CA PHE A 460 3.32 26.19 -5.87
C PHE A 460 2.02 25.50 -6.30
N HIS A 461 0.93 25.77 -5.58
CA HIS A 461 -0.42 25.27 -5.86
C HIS A 461 -1.42 26.40 -6.07
N THR A 462 -2.60 26.08 -6.59
CA THR A 462 -3.66 27.05 -6.91
C THR A 462 -4.73 27.12 -5.82
N THR A 463 -5.25 28.33 -5.56
CA THR A 463 -6.44 28.53 -4.72
C THR A 463 -7.74 28.34 -5.51
N ILE A 464 -8.87 28.12 -4.85
CA ILE A 464 -10.18 27.97 -5.52
C ILE A 464 -10.50 29.18 -6.41
N SER A 465 -10.36 30.41 -5.92
CA SER A 465 -10.69 31.60 -6.73
C SER A 465 -9.77 31.75 -7.94
N GLU A 466 -8.48 31.45 -7.78
CA GLU A 466 -7.53 31.49 -8.90
C GLU A 466 -7.85 30.44 -9.97
N ALA A 467 -8.22 29.21 -9.57
CA ALA A 467 -8.64 28.17 -10.51
C ALA A 467 -9.93 28.59 -11.25
N VAL A 468 -10.88 29.21 -10.55
CA VAL A 468 -12.11 29.75 -11.15
C VAL A 468 -11.80 30.86 -12.15
N ASP A 469 -10.84 31.74 -11.86
CA ASP A 469 -10.45 32.81 -12.77
C ASP A 469 -9.84 32.28 -14.08
N ILE A 470 -9.02 31.22 -14.01
CA ILE A 470 -8.50 30.54 -15.20
C ILE A 470 -9.65 29.85 -15.97
N GLY A 471 -10.58 29.21 -15.25
CA GLY A 471 -11.77 28.60 -15.84
C GLY A 471 -12.74 29.58 -16.48
N ARG A 472 -12.56 30.91 -16.35
CA ARG A 472 -13.33 31.90 -17.11
C ARG A 472 -12.77 32.14 -18.52
N LEU A 473 -11.59 31.61 -18.82
CA LEU A 473 -10.93 31.70 -20.13
C LEU A 473 -11.32 30.56 -21.08
N THR A 474 -11.97 29.51 -20.56
CA THR A 474 -12.37 28.30 -21.29
C THR A 474 -13.64 28.52 -22.09
#